data_AF-A0A2V7YRS6-F1
#
_entry.id   AF-A0A2V7YRS6-F1
#
_cell.length_a   1.000
_cell.length_b   1.000
_cell.length_c   1.000
_cell.angle_alpha   90.00
_cell.angle_beta   90.00
_cell.angle_gamma   90.00
#
_symmetry.space_group_name_H-M   'P 1'
#
loop_
_entity.id
_entity.type
_entity.pdbx_description
1 polymer ?
#
loop_
_entity_poly.entity_id
_entity_poly.type
_entity_poly.pdbx_seq_one_letter_code
_entity_poly.pdbx_strand_id
1 'polypeptide(L)'
;MTIAIAVVLVATVVGLLLYMFAQKPLTNVQQLIQQGRYSEAVAAAGNDWIHRAEALKLLGRFEEAIDAYRQSDDPAAREGIALSLAHLERDLLEAQRMMEEQIALHPQIQEFQALDLAYILMRAGKRDDALRVFRDNVELLETRFRDDYTDPDPLLAETLFMYAELSEAAGDRDHAEMLRNKAESWAPASVWAQRSAGS
;
A
#
# COMPACT_ATOMS: atom_id res chain seq x y z
N MET A 1 48.10 11.66 34.33
CA MET A 1 46.82 10.94 34.54
C MET A 1 45.71 11.46 33.61
N THR A 2 45.61 12.77 33.39
CA THR A 2 44.60 13.42 32.50
C THR A 2 44.71 13.05 31.02
N ILE A 3 45.93 12.97 30.46
CA ILE A 3 46.14 12.64 29.04
C ILE A 3 45.74 11.20 28.72
N ALA A 4 46.07 10.25 29.59
CA ALA A 4 45.70 8.84 29.39
C ALA A 4 44.18 8.64 29.42
N ILE A 5 43.47 9.36 30.30
CA ILE A 5 42.01 9.35 30.36
C ILE A 5 41.42 9.93 29.08
N ALA A 6 41.96 11.04 28.57
CA ALA A 6 41.49 11.66 27.33
C ALA A 6 41.65 10.74 26.11
N VAL A 7 42.78 10.03 26.00
CA VAL A 7 43.02 9.08 24.89
C VAL A 7 42.05 7.91 24.93
N VAL A 8 41.79 7.34 26.11
CA VAL A 8 40.82 6.24 26.27
C VAL A 8 39.41 6.71 25.94
N LEU A 9 39.03 7.92 26.35
CA LEU A 9 37.71 8.47 26.08
C LEU A 9 37.48 8.70 24.58
N VAL A 10 38.47 9.27 23.88
CA VAL A 10 38.42 9.44 22.42
C VAL A 10 38.36 8.09 21.71
N ALA A 11 39.18 7.11 22.10
CA ALA A 11 39.15 5.78 21.50
C ALA A 11 37.79 5.09 21.69
N THR A 12 37.16 5.29 22.85
CA THR A 12 35.85 4.70 23.17
C THR A 12 34.74 5.36 22.35
N VAL A 13 34.75 6.69 22.22
CA VAL A 13 33.78 7.43 21.40
C VAL A 13 33.92 7.09 19.93
N VAL A 14 35.16 7.02 19.41
CA VAL A 14 35.41 6.60 18.02
C VAL A 14 34.98 5.15 17.79
N GLY A 15 35.26 4.25 18.73
CA GLY A 15 34.82 2.86 18.66
C GLY A 15 33.30 2.72 18.66
N LEU A 16 32.59 3.49 19.49
CA LEU A 16 31.13 3.54 19.52
C LEU A 16 30.54 4.11 18.23
N LEU A 17 31.12 5.18 17.68
CA LEU A 17 30.68 5.75 16.40
C LEU A 17 30.87 4.75 15.26
N LEU A 18 32.03 4.09 15.18
CA LEU A 18 32.27 3.04 14.18
C LEU A 18 31.33 1.85 14.37
N TYR A 19 31.04 1.46 15.61
CA TYR A 19 30.06 0.41 15.92
C TYR A 19 28.63 0.82 15.51
N MET A 20 28.22 2.06 15.77
CA MET A 20 26.93 2.60 15.33
C MET A 20 26.82 2.72 13.81
N PHE A 21 27.89 3.11 13.11
CA PHE A 21 27.93 3.12 11.65
C PHE A 21 27.98 1.71 11.04
N ALA A 22 28.54 0.73 11.77
CA ALA A 22 28.57 -0.68 11.37
C ALA A 22 27.25 -1.41 11.64
N GLN A 23 26.47 -0.97 12.63
CA GLN A 23 25.09 -1.38 12.79
C GLN A 23 24.28 -0.76 11.65
N LYS A 24 24.07 -1.52 10.56
CA LYS A 24 22.95 -1.24 9.66
C LYS A 24 21.71 -1.16 10.56
N PRO A 25 21.00 -0.02 10.62
CA PRO A 25 19.79 0.03 11.43
C PRO A 25 18.89 -1.08 10.90
N LEU A 26 18.53 -2.02 11.78
CA LEU A 26 17.43 -2.95 11.56
C LEU A 26 16.17 -2.08 11.54
N THR A 27 16.02 -1.30 10.47
CA THR A 27 14.86 -0.47 10.23
C THR A 27 13.71 -1.43 10.02
N ASN A 28 12.71 -1.33 10.89
CA ASN A 28 11.44 -1.98 10.63
C ASN A 28 11.00 -1.57 9.20
N VAL A 29 10.67 -2.56 8.36
CA VAL A 29 10.28 -2.37 6.95
C VAL A 29 9.15 -1.34 6.86
N GLN A 30 8.21 -1.40 7.79
CA GLN A 30 7.12 -0.44 7.94
C GLN A 30 7.64 0.99 8.11
N GLN A 31 8.68 1.20 8.91
CA GLN A 31 9.26 2.53 9.10
C GLN A 31 9.84 3.09 7.79
N LEU A 32 10.48 2.23 6.98
CA LEU A 32 10.97 2.65 5.66
C LEU A 32 9.81 2.98 4.72
N ILE A 33 8.71 2.22 4.77
CA ILE A 33 7.48 2.53 4.02
C ILE A 33 6.93 3.90 4.46
N GLN A 34 6.78 4.16 5.76
CA GLN A 34 6.31 5.44 6.28
C GLN A 34 7.21 6.62 5.89
N GLN A 35 8.50 6.38 5.65
CA GLN A 35 9.45 7.39 5.17
C GLN A 35 9.45 7.56 3.64
N GLY A 36 8.61 6.83 2.90
CA GLY A 36 8.61 6.83 1.44
C GLY A 36 9.82 6.10 0.81
N ARG A 37 10.61 5.37 1.61
CA ARG A 37 11.86 4.71 1.21
C ARG A 37 11.58 3.27 0.74
N TYR A 38 10.67 3.11 -0.21
CA TYR A 38 10.12 1.80 -0.59
C TYR A 38 11.19 0.83 -1.14
N SER A 39 12.13 1.30 -1.96
CA SER A 39 13.21 0.46 -2.48
C SER A 39 14.10 -0.10 -1.37
N GLU A 40 14.34 0.69 -0.33
CA GLU A 40 15.09 0.24 0.85
C GLU A 40 14.25 -0.71 1.70
N ALA A 41 12.93 -0.47 1.81
CA ALA A 41 12.00 -1.37 2.49
C ALA A 41 12.04 -2.77 1.85
N VAL A 42 11.98 -2.85 0.51
CA VAL A 42 12.10 -4.11 -0.23
C VAL A 42 13.44 -4.79 0.07
N ALA A 43 14.55 -4.05 0.10
CA ALA A 43 15.87 -4.61 0.38
C ALA A 43 16.02 -5.10 1.84
N ALA A 44 15.36 -4.41 2.79
CA ALA A 44 15.43 -4.70 4.22
C ALA A 44 14.48 -5.82 4.68
N ALA A 45 13.47 -6.17 3.87
CA ALA A 45 12.37 -7.02 4.32
C ALA A 45 12.76 -8.44 4.76
N GLY A 46 13.84 -9.02 4.23
CA GLY A 46 14.22 -10.39 4.59
C GLY A 46 13.06 -11.37 4.36
N ASN A 47 12.57 -12.01 5.44
CA ASN A 47 11.42 -12.92 5.43
C ASN A 47 10.07 -12.24 5.75
N ASP A 48 10.04 -10.91 5.86
CA ASP A 48 8.81 -10.14 6.00
C ASP A 48 8.15 -9.96 4.64
N TRP A 49 7.49 -11.03 4.18
CA TRP A 49 6.95 -11.12 2.83
C TRP A 49 5.80 -10.16 2.57
N ILE A 50 4.97 -9.88 3.58
CA ILE A 50 3.82 -8.98 3.45
C ILE A 50 4.27 -7.54 3.21
N HIS A 51 5.16 -6.98 4.05
CA HIS A 51 5.64 -5.61 3.85
C HIS A 51 6.57 -5.49 2.65
N ARG A 52 7.29 -6.57 2.29
CA ARG A 52 8.02 -6.61 1.02
C ARG A 52 7.06 -6.40 -0.16
N ALA A 53 5.94 -7.12 -0.16
CA ALA A 53 4.96 -7.06 -1.24
C ALA A 53 4.27 -5.69 -1.30
N GLU A 54 3.89 -5.11 -0.16
CA GLU A 54 3.31 -3.77 -0.09
C GLU A 54 4.27 -2.69 -0.62
N ALA A 55 5.55 -2.76 -0.22
CA ALA A 55 6.57 -1.85 -0.75
C ALA A 55 6.78 -2.02 -2.27
N LEU A 56 6.68 -3.25 -2.79
CA LEU A 56 6.71 -3.52 -4.23
C LEU A 56 5.48 -2.95 -4.95
N LYS A 57 4.28 -3.05 -4.38
CA LYS A 57 3.06 -2.41 -4.93
C LYS A 57 3.21 -0.89 -4.98
N LEU A 58 3.73 -0.27 -3.93
CA LEU A 58 4.00 1.17 -3.89
C LEU A 58 4.99 1.62 -4.98
N LEU A 59 5.91 0.75 -5.38
CA LEU A 59 6.82 0.97 -6.51
C LEU A 59 6.23 0.63 -7.88
N GLY A 60 4.99 0.12 -7.95
CA GLY A 60 4.36 -0.37 -9.18
C GLY A 60 4.94 -1.69 -9.72
N ARG A 61 5.73 -2.41 -8.92
CA ARG A 61 6.37 -3.69 -9.28
C ARG A 61 5.44 -4.85 -8.97
N PHE A 62 4.26 -4.86 -9.59
CA PHE A 62 3.15 -5.77 -9.24
C PHE A 62 3.48 -7.26 -9.42
N GLU A 63 4.28 -7.62 -10.43
CA GLU A 63 4.72 -9.02 -10.63
C GLU A 63 5.52 -9.53 -9.42
N GLU A 64 6.50 -8.75 -8.98
CA GLU A 64 7.33 -9.12 -7.83
C GLU A 64 6.53 -9.06 -6.53
N ALA A 65 5.54 -8.16 -6.44
CA ALA A 65 4.63 -8.11 -5.30
C ALA A 65 3.81 -9.41 -5.20
N ILE A 66 3.29 -9.93 -6.32
CA ILE A 66 2.57 -11.22 -6.37
C ILE A 66 3.48 -12.35 -5.88
N ASP A 67 4.73 -12.40 -6.35
CA ASP A 67 5.67 -13.43 -5.93
C ASP A 67 6.00 -13.34 -4.43
N ALA A 68 6.09 -12.13 -3.87
CA ALA A 68 6.27 -11.92 -2.44
C ALA A 68 5.02 -12.33 -1.63
N TYR A 69 3.81 -11.92 -2.05
CA TYR A 69 2.56 -12.33 -1.38
C TYR A 69 2.39 -13.85 -1.35
N ARG A 70 2.80 -14.57 -2.40
CA ARG A 70 2.77 -16.04 -2.43
C ARG A 70 3.66 -16.71 -1.39
N GLN A 71 4.63 -16.00 -0.83
CA GLN A 71 5.47 -16.50 0.27
C GLN A 71 4.88 -16.16 1.66
N SER A 72 3.81 -15.37 1.73
CA SER A 72 3.17 -14.96 2.96
C SER A 72 1.98 -15.88 3.29
N ASP A 73 1.88 -16.29 4.56
CA ASP A 73 0.70 -16.98 5.09
C ASP A 73 -0.36 -16.00 5.63
N ASP A 74 -0.12 -14.69 5.49
CA ASP A 74 -1.04 -13.65 5.94
C ASP A 74 -2.33 -13.65 5.11
N PRO A 75 -3.53 -13.62 5.74
CA PRO A 75 -4.80 -13.56 5.02
C PRO A 75 -4.91 -12.41 4.02
N ALA A 76 -4.29 -11.25 4.29
CA ALA A 76 -4.29 -10.08 3.41
C ALA A 76 -3.47 -10.29 2.13
N ALA A 77 -2.59 -11.29 2.09
CA ALA A 77 -1.79 -11.58 0.89
C ALA A 77 -2.66 -11.94 -0.32
N ARG A 78 -3.82 -12.56 -0.08
CA ARG A 78 -4.77 -12.93 -1.13
C ARG A 78 -5.37 -11.69 -1.82
N GLU A 79 -5.77 -10.70 -1.03
CA GLU A 79 -6.26 -9.40 -1.48
C GLU A 79 -5.16 -8.66 -2.27
N GLY A 80 -3.94 -8.64 -1.72
CA GLY A 80 -2.76 -8.07 -2.38
C GLY A 80 -2.47 -8.65 -3.76
N ILE A 81 -2.62 -9.97 -3.95
CA ILE A 81 -2.48 -10.64 -5.26
C ILE A 81 -3.60 -10.21 -6.20
N ALA A 82 -4.86 -10.25 -5.77
CA ALA A 82 -6.01 -9.91 -6.60
C ALA A 82 -5.92 -8.48 -7.15
N LEU A 83 -5.54 -7.51 -6.29
CA LEU A 83 -5.31 -6.14 -6.70
C LEU A 83 -4.12 -5.99 -7.65
N SER A 84 -3.01 -6.69 -7.38
CA SER A 84 -1.84 -6.67 -8.27
C SER A 84 -2.16 -7.20 -9.67
N LEU A 85 -2.98 -8.26 -9.77
CA LEU A 85 -3.52 -8.77 -11.02
C LEU A 85 -4.39 -7.72 -11.74
N ALA A 86 -5.25 -7.02 -10.99
CA ALA A 86 -6.09 -5.95 -11.52
C ALA A 86 -5.26 -4.79 -12.10
N HIS A 87 -4.20 -4.36 -11.40
CA HIS A 87 -3.30 -3.32 -11.88
C HIS A 87 -2.58 -3.70 -13.17
N LEU A 88 -2.27 -4.98 -13.34
CA LEU A 88 -1.66 -5.57 -14.55
C LEU A 88 -2.66 -5.87 -15.68
N GLU A 89 -3.96 -5.68 -15.46
CA GLU A 89 -5.05 -6.09 -16.39
C GLU A 89 -4.98 -7.57 -16.81
N ARG A 90 -4.53 -8.42 -15.88
CA ARG A 90 -4.30 -9.84 -16.12
C ARG A 90 -5.12 -10.68 -15.16
N ASP A 91 -5.57 -11.85 -15.63
CA ASP A 91 -6.25 -12.86 -14.81
C ASP A 91 -7.40 -12.28 -13.98
N LEU A 92 -8.12 -11.31 -14.56
CA LEU A 92 -9.14 -10.51 -13.88
C LEU A 92 -10.31 -11.36 -13.37
N LEU A 93 -10.62 -12.47 -14.06
CA LEU A 93 -11.61 -13.44 -13.60
C LEU A 93 -11.17 -14.15 -12.32
N GLU A 94 -9.87 -14.47 -12.20
CA GLU A 94 -9.31 -15.06 -10.99
C GLU A 94 -9.29 -14.04 -9.85
N ALA A 95 -8.83 -12.81 -10.11
CA ALA A 95 -8.86 -11.72 -9.14
C ALA A 95 -10.29 -11.47 -8.60
N GLN A 96 -11.28 -11.44 -9.50
CA GLN A 96 -12.69 -11.30 -9.13
C GLN A 96 -13.12 -12.44 -8.21
N ARG A 97 -12.87 -13.70 -8.59
CA ARG A 97 -13.24 -14.87 -7.79
C ARG A 97 -12.58 -14.84 -6.41
N MET A 98 -11.32 -14.42 -6.31
CA MET A 98 -10.61 -14.31 -5.03
C MET A 98 -11.32 -13.35 -4.08
N MET A 99 -11.71 -12.17 -4.57
CA MET A 99 -12.43 -11.19 -3.76
C MET A 99 -13.85 -11.63 -3.41
N GLU A 100 -14.59 -12.21 -4.35
CA GLU A 100 -15.94 -12.74 -4.07
C GLU A 100 -15.92 -13.83 -3.00
N GLU A 101 -14.94 -14.73 -3.05
CA GLU A 101 -14.75 -15.76 -2.01
C GLU A 101 -14.37 -15.14 -0.66
N GLN A 102 -13.47 -14.16 -0.64
CA GLN A 102 -13.09 -13.44 0.59
C GLN A 102 -14.32 -12.73 1.20
N ILE A 103 -15.12 -12.08 0.35
CA ILE A 103 -16.33 -11.38 0.77
C ILE A 103 -17.37 -12.34 1.35
N ALA A 104 -17.55 -13.51 0.72
CA ALA A 104 -18.49 -14.52 1.19
C ALA A 104 -18.11 -15.11 2.56
N LEU A 105 -16.81 -15.17 2.90
CA LEU A 105 -16.34 -15.74 4.16
C LEU A 105 -16.50 -14.79 5.37
N HIS A 106 -16.50 -13.47 5.14
CA HIS A 106 -16.50 -12.47 6.22
C HIS A 106 -17.55 -11.35 6.01
N PRO A 107 -18.86 -11.66 5.92
CA PRO A 107 -19.90 -10.74 5.41
C PRO A 107 -20.16 -9.46 6.22
N GLN A 108 -19.42 -9.21 7.31
CA GLN A 108 -19.59 -8.06 8.20
C GLN A 108 -18.50 -7.00 7.96
N ILE A 109 -18.91 -5.81 7.51
CA ILE A 109 -18.11 -4.59 7.30
C ILE A 109 -16.91 -4.82 6.37
N GLN A 110 -17.14 -4.67 5.07
CA GLN A 110 -16.21 -4.98 3.98
C GLN A 110 -16.15 -3.88 2.92
N GLU A 111 -16.34 -2.62 3.29
CA GLU A 111 -16.31 -1.48 2.36
C GLU A 111 -15.00 -1.42 1.56
N PHE A 112 -13.86 -1.79 2.16
CA PHE A 112 -12.59 -1.88 1.45
C PHE A 112 -12.55 -3.06 0.47
N GLN A 113 -12.99 -4.26 0.87
CA GLN A 113 -13.06 -5.39 -0.04
C GLN A 113 -14.10 -5.18 -1.17
N ALA A 114 -15.19 -4.46 -0.89
CA ALA A 114 -16.17 -4.06 -1.88
C ALA A 114 -15.60 -3.03 -2.86
N LEU A 115 -14.78 -2.09 -2.37
CA LEU A 115 -14.02 -1.17 -3.21
C LEU A 115 -13.05 -1.93 -4.12
N ASP A 116 -12.30 -2.89 -3.59
CA ASP A 116 -11.38 -3.72 -4.35
C ASP A 116 -12.10 -4.53 -5.44
N LEU A 117 -13.23 -5.15 -5.08
CA LEU A 117 -14.07 -5.86 -6.04
C LEU A 117 -14.60 -4.92 -7.13
N ALA A 118 -15.10 -3.74 -6.75
CA ALA A 118 -15.57 -2.73 -7.71
C ALA A 118 -14.43 -2.31 -8.66
N TYR A 119 -13.23 -2.12 -8.14
CA TYR A 119 -12.05 -1.78 -8.93
C TYR A 119 -11.69 -2.90 -9.92
N ILE A 120 -11.65 -4.16 -9.46
CA ILE A 120 -11.40 -5.33 -10.32
C ILE A 120 -12.46 -5.44 -11.43
N LEU A 121 -13.74 -5.26 -11.09
CA LEU A 121 -14.84 -5.26 -12.06
C LEU A 121 -14.68 -4.13 -13.10
N MET A 122 -14.24 -2.95 -12.65
CA MET A 122 -13.95 -1.82 -13.55
C MET A 122 -12.84 -2.17 -14.54
N ARG A 123 -11.73 -2.74 -14.06
CA ARG A 123 -10.61 -3.19 -14.92
C ARG A 123 -11.02 -4.32 -15.87
N ALA A 124 -11.98 -5.16 -15.46
CA ALA A 124 -12.56 -6.20 -16.30
C ALA A 124 -13.55 -5.68 -17.36
N GLY A 125 -13.77 -4.37 -17.45
CA GLY A 125 -14.72 -3.75 -18.37
C GLY A 125 -16.19 -3.89 -17.95
N LYS A 126 -16.46 -4.43 -16.75
CA LYS A 126 -17.81 -4.62 -16.19
C LYS A 126 -18.26 -3.36 -15.44
N ARG A 127 -18.31 -2.23 -16.15
CA ARG A 127 -18.53 -0.90 -15.57
C ARG A 127 -19.81 -0.81 -14.72
N ASP A 128 -20.93 -1.32 -15.23
CA ASP A 128 -22.21 -1.22 -14.54
C ASP A 128 -22.23 -1.99 -13.21
N ASP A 129 -21.61 -3.17 -13.19
CA ASP A 129 -21.46 -3.97 -11.97
C ASP A 129 -20.53 -3.29 -10.96
N ALA A 130 -19.40 -2.74 -11.43
CA ALA A 130 -18.47 -1.98 -10.60
C ALA A 130 -19.16 -0.79 -9.92
N LEU A 131 -19.88 0.03 -10.68
CA LEU A 131 -20.58 1.20 -10.16
C LEU A 131 -21.75 0.84 -9.24
N ARG A 132 -22.39 -0.32 -9.43
CA ARG A 132 -23.38 -0.83 -8.49
C ARG A 132 -22.74 -1.17 -7.15
N VAL A 133 -21.70 -2.02 -7.14
CA VAL A 133 -20.99 -2.40 -5.90
C VAL A 133 -20.46 -1.17 -5.17
N PHE A 134 -19.87 -0.23 -5.90
CA PHE A 134 -19.35 1.00 -5.33
C PHE A 134 -20.43 1.87 -4.68
N ARG A 135 -21.54 2.15 -5.38
CA ARG A 135 -22.65 2.96 -4.81
C ARG A 135 -23.28 2.33 -3.57
N ASP A 136 -23.37 0.99 -3.53
CA ASP A 136 -23.94 0.28 -2.39
C ASP A 136 -23.05 0.40 -1.12
N ASN A 137 -21.78 0.84 -1.26
CA ASN A 137 -20.81 0.86 -0.16
C ASN A 137 -20.16 2.24 0.08
N VAL A 138 -20.33 3.21 -0.81
CA VAL A 138 -19.61 4.49 -0.77
C VAL A 138 -19.86 5.29 0.50
N GLU A 139 -21.09 5.29 1.03
CA GLU A 139 -21.41 6.01 2.27
C GLU A 139 -20.61 5.47 3.47
N LEU A 140 -20.51 4.14 3.58
CA LEU A 140 -19.73 3.49 4.64
C LEU A 140 -18.23 3.77 4.47
N LEU A 141 -17.75 3.75 3.22
CA LEU A 141 -16.38 4.08 2.88
C LEU A 141 -16.02 5.53 3.24
N GLU A 142 -16.91 6.49 2.94
CA GLU A 142 -16.75 7.90 3.29
C GLU A 142 -16.68 8.11 4.80
N THR A 143 -17.60 7.50 5.55
CA THR A 143 -17.60 7.54 7.02
C THR A 143 -16.27 7.01 7.53
N ARG A 144 -15.81 5.88 7.02
CA ARG A 144 -14.59 5.27 7.52
C ARG A 144 -13.33 6.07 7.20
N PHE A 145 -13.21 6.60 5.98
CA PHE A 145 -12.09 7.48 5.64
C PHE A 145 -12.07 8.77 6.45
N ARG A 146 -13.24 9.27 6.86
CA ARG A 146 -13.37 10.46 7.70
C ARG A 146 -12.99 10.19 9.15
N ASP A 147 -13.43 9.06 9.69
CA ASP A 147 -13.34 8.78 11.12
C ASP A 147 -12.05 8.04 11.51
N ASP A 148 -11.60 7.08 10.69
CA ASP A 148 -10.50 6.18 11.03
C ASP A 148 -9.16 6.58 10.37
N TYR A 149 -9.20 7.27 9.22
CA TYR A 149 -8.03 7.52 8.37
C TYR A 149 -7.71 9.02 8.24
N THR A 150 -7.37 9.60 9.39
CA THR A 150 -7.05 11.02 9.53
C THR A 150 -5.58 11.35 9.29
N ASP A 151 -4.68 10.41 9.59
CA ASP A 151 -3.23 10.59 9.46
C ASP A 151 -2.70 10.01 8.14
N PRO A 152 -1.65 10.61 7.53
CA PRO A 152 -1.03 10.06 6.33
C PRO A 152 -0.47 8.65 6.55
N ASP A 153 -0.92 7.71 5.72
CA ASP A 153 -0.36 6.37 5.64
C ASP A 153 -0.12 5.99 4.16
N PRO A 154 1.13 5.77 3.73
CA PRO A 154 1.44 5.35 2.38
C PRO A 154 0.73 4.05 1.96
N LEU A 155 0.44 3.14 2.89
CA LEU A 155 -0.22 1.87 2.59
C LEU A 155 -1.66 2.06 2.08
N LEU A 156 -2.29 3.19 2.39
CA LEU A 156 -3.65 3.52 1.94
C LEU A 156 -3.70 4.29 0.63
N ALA A 157 -2.54 4.66 0.05
CA ALA A 157 -2.50 5.44 -1.18
C ALA A 157 -3.11 4.71 -2.38
N GLU A 158 -2.99 3.38 -2.43
CA GLU A 158 -3.66 2.56 -3.45
C GLU A 158 -5.19 2.61 -3.29
N THR A 159 -5.68 2.46 -2.07
CA THR A 159 -7.11 2.52 -1.75
C THR A 159 -7.70 3.87 -2.15
N LEU A 160 -7.01 4.97 -1.82
CA LEU A 160 -7.39 6.32 -2.24
C LEU A 160 -7.39 6.47 -3.77
N PHE A 161 -6.40 5.90 -4.46
CA PHE A 161 -6.35 5.89 -5.92
C PHE A 161 -7.53 5.12 -6.53
N MET A 162 -7.81 3.90 -6.05
CA MET A 162 -8.94 3.09 -6.53
C MET A 162 -10.28 3.78 -6.28
N TYR A 163 -10.43 4.40 -5.12
CA TYR A 163 -11.61 5.19 -4.78
C TYR A 163 -11.74 6.39 -5.72
N ALA A 164 -10.66 7.12 -6.02
CA ALA A 164 -10.70 8.21 -6.98
C ALA A 164 -11.18 7.75 -8.38
N GLU A 165 -10.64 6.63 -8.87
CA GLU A 165 -11.04 6.07 -10.18
C GLU A 165 -12.53 5.73 -10.24
N LEU A 166 -13.06 5.15 -9.16
CA LEU A 166 -14.47 4.80 -9.06
C LEU A 166 -15.38 6.02 -8.88
N SER A 167 -14.95 7.03 -8.12
CA SER A 167 -15.66 8.32 -7.98
C SER A 167 -15.73 9.04 -9.32
N GLU A 168 -14.64 9.11 -10.08
CA GLU A 168 -14.66 9.71 -11.41
C GLU A 168 -15.57 8.91 -12.36
N ALA A 169 -15.51 7.57 -12.30
CA ALA A 169 -16.39 6.74 -13.10
C ALA A 169 -17.89 6.90 -12.73
N ALA A 170 -18.18 7.23 -11.47
CA ALA A 170 -19.51 7.58 -11.00
C ALA A 170 -19.94 9.02 -11.38
N GLY A 171 -19.02 9.84 -11.90
CA GLY A 171 -19.26 11.21 -12.33
C GLY A 171 -18.90 12.27 -11.29
N ASP A 172 -18.33 11.88 -10.14
CA ASP A 172 -17.89 12.78 -9.08
C ASP A 172 -16.39 13.12 -9.26
N ARG A 173 -16.12 14.06 -10.18
CA ARG A 173 -14.76 14.48 -10.52
C ARG A 173 -14.07 15.24 -9.40
N ASP A 174 -14.80 16.09 -8.68
CA ASP A 174 -14.23 16.91 -7.61
C ASP A 174 -13.76 16.02 -6.46
N HIS A 175 -14.55 15.00 -6.12
CA HIS A 175 -14.14 14.02 -5.11
C HIS A 175 -12.98 13.15 -5.58
N ALA A 176 -12.98 12.73 -6.86
CA ALA A 176 -11.86 11.98 -7.43
C ALA A 176 -10.55 12.76 -7.37
N GLU A 177 -10.55 14.04 -7.73
CA GLU A 177 -9.37 14.91 -7.65
C GLU A 177 -8.89 15.06 -6.20
N MET A 178 -9.81 15.28 -5.25
CA MET A 178 -9.49 15.34 -3.82
C MET A 178 -8.77 14.06 -3.35
N LEU A 179 -9.29 12.89 -3.71
CA LEU A 179 -8.71 11.59 -3.33
C LEU A 179 -7.34 11.37 -3.96
N ARG A 180 -7.15 11.73 -5.24
CA ARG A 180 -5.84 11.67 -5.92
C ARG A 180 -4.80 12.54 -5.22
N ASN A 181 -5.16 13.78 -4.92
CA ASN A 181 -4.28 14.70 -4.19
C ASN A 181 -3.93 14.15 -2.79
N LYS A 182 -4.89 13.51 -2.12
CA LYS A 182 -4.64 12.84 -0.83
C LYS A 182 -3.67 11.67 -0.99
N ALA A 183 -3.88 10.79 -1.97
CA ALA A 183 -2.99 9.66 -2.27
C ALA A 183 -1.55 10.12 -2.58
N GLU A 184 -1.41 11.17 -3.40
CA GLU A 184 -0.12 11.77 -3.72
C GLU A 184 0.56 12.35 -2.49
N SER A 185 -0.19 13.06 -1.64
CA SER A 185 0.36 13.63 -0.40
C SER A 185 0.80 12.56 0.60
N TRP A 186 0.12 11.42 0.64
CA TRP A 186 0.39 10.33 1.57
C TRP A 186 1.52 9.41 1.10
N ALA A 187 1.69 9.26 -0.22
CA ALA A 187 2.73 8.41 -0.79
C ALA A 187 3.38 9.07 -2.02
N PRO A 188 4.10 10.20 -1.85
CA PRO A 188 4.63 10.99 -2.97
C PRO A 188 5.68 10.25 -3.82
N ALA A 189 6.37 9.28 -3.22
CA ALA A 189 7.34 8.44 -3.93
C ALA A 189 6.71 7.22 -4.62
N SER A 190 5.39 7.04 -4.52
CA SER A 190 4.70 5.84 -5.01
C SER A 190 4.27 5.98 -6.46
N VAL A 191 3.94 4.85 -7.08
CA VAL A 191 3.31 4.79 -8.41
C VAL A 191 1.96 5.53 -8.44
N TRP A 192 1.27 5.66 -7.32
CA TRP A 192 -0.04 6.31 -7.23
C TRP A 192 0.05 7.83 -7.37
N ALA A 193 1.12 8.44 -6.82
CA ALA A 193 1.45 9.85 -7.01
C ALA A 193 1.84 10.20 -8.45
N GLN A 194 2.39 9.23 -9.20
CA GLN A 194 2.76 9.47 -10.60
C GLN A 194 1.54 9.34 -11.53
N ARG A 195 0.55 8.53 -11.14
CA ARG A 195 -0.69 8.32 -11.89
C ARG A 195 -1.73 9.42 -11.67
N SER A 196 -1.68 10.16 -10.56
CA SER A 196 -2.54 11.33 -10.31
C SER A 196 -2.25 12.50 -11.24
N ALA A 197 -1.01 12.65 -11.72
CA ALA A 197 -0.58 13.76 -12.58
C ALA A 197 -0.91 13.55 -14.08
N GLY A 198 -1.46 12.41 -14.47
CA GLY A 198 -1.55 11.97 -15.88
C GLY A 198 -2.96 11.72 -16.44
N SER A 199 -4.04 11.97 -15.68
CA SER A 199 -5.43 11.79 -16.13
C SER A 199 -6.09 13.11 -16.51
#